data_AF-A0AA96VG47-F1
#
_entry.id   AF-A0AA96VG47-F1
#
_cell.length_a   1.000
_cell.length_b   1.000
_cell.length_c   1.000
_cell.angle_alpha   90.00
_cell.angle_beta   90.00
_cell.angle_gamma   90.00
#
_symmetry.space_group_name_H-M   'P 1'
#
loop_
_entity.id
_entity.type
_entity.pdbx_description
1 polymer ?
#
loop_
_entity_poly.entity_id
_entity_poly.type
_entity_poly.pdbx_seq_one_letter_code
_entity_poly.pdbx_strand_id
1 'polypeptide(L)'
;MAIKTRVFEHLLEQKGFQKKSGDHNFYYFYLNGIRTNIKTKTSHGSSGHSGREMTPYLENRIRNQLHLTKEQYQLFIDCPLKEKDLAEIYMNELKIIDSKISNEINNF
;
A
#
# COMPACT_ATOMS: atom_id res chain seq x y z
N MET A 1 17.86 0.11 -1.69
CA MET A 1 17.73 -0.96 -2.70
C MET A 1 16.86 -0.42 -3.84
N ALA A 2 17.15 -0.71 -5.09
CA ALA A 2 16.34 -0.21 -6.21
C ALA A 2 15.22 -1.21 -6.55
N ILE A 3 13.96 -0.80 -6.38
CA ILE A 3 12.79 -1.67 -6.55
C ILE A 3 12.11 -1.32 -7.87
N LYS A 4 11.86 -2.30 -8.72
CA LYS A 4 11.13 -2.08 -9.97
C LYS A 4 9.66 -1.80 -9.66
N THR A 5 9.04 -0.86 -10.37
CA THR A 5 7.61 -0.52 -10.18
C THR A 5 6.70 -1.75 -10.22
N ARG A 6 6.93 -2.70 -11.14
CA ARG A 6 6.13 -3.94 -11.23
C ARG A 6 6.24 -4.83 -9.98
N VAL A 7 7.42 -4.88 -9.36
CA VAL A 7 7.63 -5.63 -8.12
C VAL A 7 6.85 -4.95 -6.99
N PHE A 8 6.89 -3.62 -6.93
CA PHE A 8 6.12 -2.86 -5.96
C PHE A 8 4.60 -3.03 -6.12
N GLU A 9 4.10 -3.03 -7.36
CA GLU A 9 2.69 -3.31 -7.66
C GLU A 9 2.27 -4.70 -7.18
N HIS A 10 3.12 -5.71 -7.39
CA HIS A 10 2.87 -7.06 -6.89
C HIS A 10 2.86 -7.13 -5.35
N LEU A 11 3.78 -6.44 -4.69
CA LEU A 11 3.83 -6.37 -3.22
C LEU A 11 2.56 -5.71 -2.65
N LEU A 12 2.04 -4.68 -3.30
CA LEU A 12 0.77 -4.05 -2.92
C LEU A 12 -0.37 -5.09 -2.97
N GLU A 13 -0.49 -5.80 -4.09
CA GLU A 13 -1.55 -6.82 -4.29
C GLU A 13 -1.47 -7.95 -3.25
N GLN A 14 -0.26 -8.43 -2.93
CA GLN A 14 -0.05 -9.44 -1.89
C GLN A 14 -0.44 -8.99 -0.48
N LYS A 15 -0.52 -7.68 -0.25
CA LYS A 15 -0.77 -7.08 1.07
C LYS A 15 -2.18 -6.52 1.20
N GLY A 16 -3.12 -6.95 0.36
CA GLY A 16 -4.52 -6.55 0.43
C GLY A 16 -4.85 -5.25 -0.32
N PHE A 17 -3.94 -4.71 -1.13
CA PHE A 17 -4.29 -3.61 -2.02
C PHE A 17 -4.92 -4.12 -3.30
N GLN A 18 -6.00 -3.48 -3.72
CA GLN A 18 -6.63 -3.78 -5.00
C GLN A 18 -6.41 -2.65 -6.00
N LYS A 19 -6.04 -3.04 -7.20
CA LYS A 19 -5.82 -2.14 -8.33
C LYS A 19 -7.16 -1.65 -8.89
N LYS A 20 -7.29 -0.34 -9.05
CA LYS A 20 -8.35 0.30 -9.81
C LYS A 20 -7.72 1.01 -11.01
N SER A 21 -7.93 0.45 -12.21
CA SER A 21 -7.40 0.98 -13.46
C SER A 21 -8.19 2.19 -13.97
N GLY A 22 -7.48 3.16 -14.52
CA GLY A 22 -7.97 4.34 -15.25
C GLY A 22 -6.78 5.02 -15.93
N ASP A 23 -6.76 6.36 -16.03
CA ASP A 23 -5.58 7.10 -16.54
C ASP A 23 -4.34 6.95 -15.67
N HIS A 24 -4.53 6.49 -14.43
CA HIS A 24 -3.49 6.10 -13.48
C HIS A 24 -3.89 4.78 -12.80
N ASN A 25 -2.89 4.01 -12.38
CA ASN A 25 -3.12 2.83 -11.55
C ASN A 25 -3.19 3.29 -10.08
N PHE A 26 -4.39 3.24 -9.52
CA PHE A 26 -4.59 3.47 -8.09
C PHE A 26 -4.68 2.14 -7.36
N TYR A 27 -4.05 2.06 -6.19
CA TYR A 27 -4.07 0.90 -5.32
C TYR A 27 -4.72 1.30 -4.01
N TYR A 28 -5.84 0.69 -3.67
CA TYR A 28 -6.58 0.96 -2.44
C TYR A 28 -6.41 -0.21 -1.48
N PHE A 29 -6.14 0.05 -0.22
CA PHE A 29 -6.09 -1.01 0.79
C PHE A 29 -7.50 -1.45 1.15
N TYR A 30 -7.74 -2.76 1.10
CA TYR A 30 -8.97 -3.39 1.54
C TYR A 30 -8.70 -4.16 2.81
N LEU A 31 -9.58 -4.00 3.80
CA LEU A 31 -9.55 -4.76 5.03
C LEU A 31 -10.85 -5.55 5.15
N ASN A 32 -10.77 -6.87 5.20
CA ASN A 32 -11.94 -7.77 5.22
C ASN A 32 -12.95 -7.47 4.09
N GLY A 33 -12.47 -7.07 2.91
CA GLY A 33 -13.32 -6.70 1.77
C GLY A 33 -13.89 -5.27 1.82
N ILE A 34 -13.66 -4.52 2.89
CA ILE A 34 -14.05 -3.12 3.01
C ILE A 34 -12.92 -2.23 2.49
N ARG A 35 -13.24 -1.38 1.51
CA ARG A 35 -12.27 -0.41 0.97
C ARG A 35 -11.97 0.69 1.99
N THR A 36 -10.70 0.89 2.30
CA THR A 36 -10.25 2.01 3.15
C THR A 36 -9.93 3.27 2.35
N ASN A 37 -9.63 4.38 3.03
CA ASN A 37 -9.13 5.60 2.40
C ASN A 37 -7.62 5.57 2.11
N ILE A 38 -6.91 4.54 2.59
CA ILE A 38 -5.48 4.36 2.34
C ILE A 38 -5.31 3.93 0.89
N LYS A 39 -4.57 4.76 0.14
CA LYS A 39 -4.32 4.51 -1.26
C LYS A 39 -2.99 5.06 -1.71
N THR A 40 -2.38 4.40 -2.67
CA THR A 40 -1.24 4.93 -3.40
C THR A 40 -1.52 4.90 -4.89
N LYS A 41 -0.66 5.56 -5.67
CA LYS A 41 -0.75 5.54 -7.13
C LYS A 41 0.61 5.24 -7.74
N THR A 42 0.62 4.42 -8.78
CA THR A 42 1.76 4.28 -9.67
C THR A 42 1.44 5.02 -10.96
N SER A 43 2.40 5.82 -11.45
CA SER A 43 2.25 6.51 -12.73
C SER A 43 2.59 5.57 -13.88
N HIS A 44 1.89 5.72 -15.01
CA HIS A 44 2.21 5.04 -16.27
C HIS A 44 3.53 5.55 -16.85
N GLY A 45 4.66 5.15 -16.26
CA GLY A 45 5.99 5.47 -16.77
C GLY A 45 6.29 4.70 -18.05
N SER A 46 5.80 5.21 -19.17
CA SER A 46 6.31 5.12 -20.56
C SER A 46 7.08 3.86 -20.96
N SER A 47 6.41 3.03 -21.77
CA SER A 47 6.94 2.18 -22.85
C SER A 47 8.45 2.33 -23.15
N GLY A 48 9.22 1.29 -22.82
CA GLY A 48 10.60 1.16 -23.28
C GLY A 48 11.45 0.26 -22.39
N HIS A 49 11.29 -1.06 -22.55
CA HIS A 49 12.23 -2.14 -22.16
C HIS A 49 12.84 -2.23 -20.75
N SER A 50 12.58 -1.30 -19.84
CA SER A 50 13.11 -1.32 -18.47
C SER A 50 12.09 -0.65 -17.54
N GLY A 51 11.33 -1.47 -16.82
CA GLY A 51 10.49 -1.00 -15.72
C GLY A 51 11.34 -0.13 -14.80
N ARG A 52 11.00 1.16 -14.71
CA ARG A 52 11.77 2.12 -13.90
C ARG A 52 11.93 1.59 -12.48
N GLU A 53 13.15 1.72 -11.99
CA GLU A 53 13.42 1.64 -10.57
C GLU A 53 12.69 2.79 -9.87
N MET A 54 12.12 2.51 -8.70
CA MET A 54 11.60 3.54 -7.83
C MET A 54 12.73 4.46 -7.42
N THR A 55 12.61 5.74 -7.78
CA THR A 55 13.54 6.76 -7.30
C THR A 55 13.28 7.00 -5.81
N PRO A 56 14.29 7.43 -5.04
CA PRO A 56 14.09 7.79 -3.63
C PRO A 56 13.00 8.84 -3.41
N TYR A 57 12.82 9.73 -4.39
CA TYR A 57 11.74 10.71 -4.39
C TYR A 57 10.35 10.05 -4.47
N LEU A 58 10.18 9.10 -5.39
CA LEU A 58 8.92 8.37 -5.56
C LEU A 58 8.63 7.49 -4.34
N GLU A 59 9.67 6.85 -3.81
CA GLU A 59 9.60 6.04 -2.59
C GLU A 59 9.10 6.85 -1.40
N ASN A 60 9.68 8.03 -1.16
CA ASN A 60 9.25 8.91 -0.06
C ASN A 60 7.80 9.39 -0.26
N ARG A 61 7.40 9.67 -1.50
CA ARG A 61 6.02 10.06 -1.84
C ARG A 61 5.03 8.94 -1.56
N ILE A 62 5.36 7.72 -1.97
CA ILE A 62 4.52 6.54 -1.76
C ILE A 62 4.43 6.22 -0.27
N ARG A 63 5.55 6.23 0.44
CA ARG A 63 5.59 6.03 1.90
C ARG A 63 4.63 6.98 2.63
N ASN A 64 4.65 8.27 2.26
CA ASN A 64 3.73 9.26 2.83
C ASN A 64 2.26 8.98 2.49
N GLN A 65 1.96 8.53 1.26
CA GLN A 65 0.60 8.15 0.85
C GLN A 65 0.08 6.90 1.56
N LEU A 66 0.99 5.98 1.89
CA LEU A 66 0.69 4.76 2.63
C LEU A 66 0.66 4.97 4.14
N HIS A 67 0.99 6.16 4.65
CA HIS A 67 1.05 6.44 6.09
C HIS A 67 1.97 5.46 6.84
N LEU A 68 3.15 5.19 6.28
CA LEU A 68 4.15 4.31 6.90
C LEU A 68 5.37 5.10 7.37
N THR A 69 5.93 4.72 8.51
CA THR A 69 7.28 5.16 8.90
C THR A 69 8.32 4.56 7.94
N LYS A 70 9.57 5.04 8.02
CA LYS A 70 10.65 4.51 7.19
C LYS A 70 10.89 3.03 7.50
N GLU A 71 10.84 2.66 8.77
CA GLU A 71 11.05 1.30 9.27
C GLU A 71 9.91 0.38 8.79
N GLN A 72 8.65 0.82 8.94
CA GLN A 72 7.48 0.08 8.46
C GLN A 72 7.49 -0.08 6.93
N TYR A 73 7.92 0.95 6.20
CA TYR A 73 8.05 0.87 4.75
C TYR A 73 9.15 -0.10 4.32
N GLN A 74 10.28 -0.15 5.05
CA GLN A 74 11.33 -1.12 4.80
C GLN A 74 10.81 -2.55 5.04
N LEU A 75 10.05 -2.77 6.12
CA LEU A 75 9.37 -4.04 6.40
C LEU A 75 8.25 -4.35 5.38
N PHE A 76 7.66 -3.33 4.75
CA PHE A 76 6.71 -3.54 3.67
C PHE A 76 7.44 -4.10 2.43
N ILE A 77 8.56 -3.49 2.07
CA ILE A 77 9.37 -3.84 0.89
C ILE A 77 10.06 -5.19 1.04
N ASP A 78 10.68 -5.45 2.20
CA ASP A 78 11.46 -6.67 2.43
C ASP A 78 10.57 -7.92 2.60
N CYS A 79 9.25 -7.73 2.46
CA CYS A 79 8.21 -8.75 2.58
C CYS A 79 7.95 -9.41 3.97
N PRO A 80 8.42 -8.92 5.14
CA PRO A 80 7.97 -9.49 6.41
C PRO A 80 6.53 -9.12 6.78
N LEU A 81 6.00 -7.97 6.34
CA LEU A 81 4.63 -7.56 6.70
C LEU A 81 3.57 -8.28 5.86
N LYS A 82 2.69 -9.03 6.51
CA LYS A 82 1.47 -9.59 5.92
C LYS A 82 0.34 -8.56 5.99
N GLU A 83 -0.76 -8.85 5.30
CA GLU A 83 -1.99 -8.04 5.32
C GLU A 83 -2.45 -7.73 6.76
N LYS A 84 -2.41 -8.72 7.67
CA LYS A 84 -2.78 -8.55 9.07
C LYS A 84 -1.88 -7.56 9.82
N ASP A 85 -0.57 -7.65 9.62
CA ASP A 85 0.39 -6.74 10.28
C ASP A 85 0.19 -5.30 9.79
N LEU A 86 -0.09 -5.13 8.49
CA LEU A 86 -0.47 -3.83 7.91
C LEU A 86 -1.80 -3.32 8.47
N ALA A 87 -2.78 -4.20 8.64
CA ALA A 87 -4.05 -3.84 9.25
C ALA A 87 -3.84 -3.35 10.68
N GLU A 88 -3.00 -3.98 11.50
CA GLU A 88 -2.70 -3.54 12.87
C GLU A 88 -1.97 -2.19 12.92
N ILE A 89 -1.00 -1.98 12.02
CA ILE A 89 -0.34 -0.66 11.86
C ILE A 89 -1.38 0.40 11.54
N TYR A 90 -2.26 0.11 10.59
CA TYR A 90 -3.33 1.00 10.22
C TYR A 90 -4.39 1.13 11.31
N MET A 91 -4.69 0.15 12.15
CA MET A 91 -5.63 0.33 13.27
C MET A 91 -5.16 1.36 14.28
N ASN A 92 -3.85 1.35 14.57
CA ASN A 92 -3.26 2.29 15.52
C ASN A 92 -3.22 3.73 14.97
N GLU A 93 -2.96 3.90 13.67
CA GLU A 93 -2.98 5.21 13.01
C GLU A 93 -4.39 5.66 12.57
N LEU A 94 -5.29 4.73 12.27
CA LEU A 94 -6.67 4.94 11.82
C LEU A 94 -7.70 4.92 12.95
N LYS A 95 -7.35 5.34 14.18
CA LYS A 95 -8.36 5.78 15.19
C LYS A 95 -9.38 6.82 14.64
N ILE A 96 -9.21 7.24 13.39
CA ILE A 96 -9.97 8.21 12.62
C ILE A 96 -10.99 7.54 11.65
N ILE A 97 -10.92 6.25 11.29
CA ILE A 97 -11.83 5.65 10.28
C ILE A 97 -12.90 4.74 10.90
N ASP A 98 -14.08 5.36 11.05
CA ASP A 98 -15.44 4.82 11.00
C ASP A 98 -15.80 3.69 11.99
N SER A 99 -16.73 4.00 12.89
CA SER A 99 -17.25 3.10 13.95
C SER A 99 -17.83 1.77 13.43
N LYS A 100 -18.00 1.62 12.10
CA LYS A 100 -18.42 0.38 11.45
C LYS A 100 -17.32 -0.68 11.34
N ILE A 101 -16.06 -0.31 11.08
CA ILE A 101 -14.99 -1.30 10.85
C ILE A 101 -14.47 -1.87 12.18
N SER A 102 -14.41 -1.03 13.23
CA SER A 102 -13.96 -1.46 14.57
C SER A 102 -14.84 -2.58 15.15
N ASN A 103 -16.15 -2.59 14.87
CA ASN A 103 -17.06 -3.63 15.37
C ASN A 103 -16.96 -4.97 14.64
N GLU A 104 -16.55 -4.99 13.37
CA GLU A 104 -16.38 -6.25 12.62
C GLU A 104 -15.07 -6.97 12.96
N ILE A 105 -14.07 -6.25 13.46
CA ILE A 105 -12.73 -6.81 13.70
C ILE A 105 -12.56 -7.26 15.16
N ASN A 106 -13.26 -6.65 16.11
CA ASN A 106 -13.29 -7.12 17.51
C ASN A 106 -14.04 -8.47 17.70
N ASN A 107 -14.54 -9.07 16.62
CA ASN A 107 -15.18 -10.40 16.61
C ASN A 107 -14.30 -11.50 15.98
N PHE A 108 -12.99 -11.26 15.82
CA PHE A 108 -12.00 -12.25 15.39
C PHE A 108 -11.05 -12.65 16.50
#